data_AF-A0A914A691-F1
#
_entry.id   AF-A0A914A691-F1
#
_cell.length_a   1.000
_cell.length_b   1.000
_cell.length_c   1.000
_cell.angle_alpha   90.00
_cell.angle_beta   90.00
_cell.angle_gamma   90.00
#
_symmetry.space_group_name_H-M   'P 1'
#
loop_
_entity.id
_entity.type
_entity.pdbx_description
1 polymer ?
#
loop_
_entity_poly.entity_id
_entity_poly.type
_entity_poly.pdbx_seq_one_letter_code
_entity_poly.pdbx_strand_id
1 'polypeptide(L)'
;MNLSSSSKKKRGFHMKESELMCKNGCGFYGNVAWQGYCSKCWREVCQKSRQAQIESDALLARKIADSERAHSLQPASGQSNEPLTFDKFEEKKKQQSSTRSKAVKTFFGKTAKSPNKEMVGQHPPMERKHSTESQKAMGDFMEFLKMLNRPAAQDLNKQCRLFVEKIQRATHLSVDEQSEMVQDFYAAMGERIKSHVAFKGKLAQGSSQDQLEGMLDNIEKVIMTRLYRTLFCPPYTDDEQKDLAVQNRIRRLRWILPAMLDAVIDESSPRVRELIERAQTDLIEVNSRRAPIDKLSCIVRCSKNIFKIISLSQDAPASADDYLPAIIYMVLKANPPQLHSNIQYITRFANPSRLMQGEAGYYFTNACCAISFIENLDAQSLSLTQEEYDSYMAGEAVPPGGLSQEPICDGLRLMYANLTSLEELRGRQDRLMKSAKELQAEMTAWKDSVIKQVDDVLREKPLIIRRAKVPAGLDTEISSTSQNLPAPLVPEVVNK
;
A
#
# COMPACT_ATOMS: atom_id res chain seq x y z
N MET A 1 -41.22 9.80 -44.90
CA MET A 1 -40.60 9.92 -43.56
C MET A 1 -39.46 8.91 -43.49
N ASN A 2 -38.24 9.35 -43.81
CA ASN A 2 -37.05 8.49 -43.82
C ASN A 2 -36.27 8.76 -42.53
N LEU A 3 -36.26 7.79 -41.62
CA LEU A 3 -35.43 7.81 -40.40
C LEU A 3 -34.02 7.36 -40.76
N SER A 4 -33.10 8.32 -40.77
CA SER A 4 -31.67 8.12 -40.89
C SER A 4 -31.11 7.47 -39.61
N SER A 5 -30.56 6.26 -39.71
CA SER A 5 -29.79 5.64 -38.64
C SER A 5 -28.39 6.25 -38.61
N SER A 6 -28.11 7.07 -37.60
CA SER A 6 -26.76 7.59 -37.34
C SER A 6 -25.88 6.48 -36.74
N SER A 7 -25.05 5.87 -37.59
CA SER A 7 -23.94 5.01 -37.20
C SER A 7 -22.89 5.84 -36.44
N LYS A 8 -22.75 5.62 -35.13
CA LYS A 8 -21.63 6.13 -34.33
C LYS A 8 -20.34 5.45 -34.79
N LYS A 9 -19.54 6.13 -35.60
CA LYS A 9 -18.17 5.70 -35.96
C LYS A 9 -17.31 5.56 -34.70
N LYS A 10 -16.91 4.33 -34.37
CA LYS A 10 -15.80 4.04 -33.44
C LYS A 10 -14.54 4.73 -33.99
N ARG A 11 -13.97 5.67 -33.25
CA ARG A 11 -12.68 6.28 -33.56
C ARG A 11 -11.64 5.59 -32.69
N GLY A 12 -11.03 4.53 -33.23
CA GLY A 12 -9.89 3.89 -32.60
C GLY A 12 -8.66 4.81 -32.64
N PHE A 13 -7.77 4.62 -31.66
CA PHE A 13 -6.45 5.25 -31.62
C PHE A 13 -5.70 4.98 -32.93
N HIS A 14 -5.36 6.03 -33.67
CA HIS A 14 -4.58 5.92 -34.89
C HIS A 14 -3.11 6.22 -34.59
N MET A 15 -2.38 5.21 -34.11
CA MET A 15 -0.93 5.25 -34.02
C MET A 15 -0.36 4.82 -35.37
N LYS A 16 0.52 5.64 -35.98
CA LYS A 16 1.07 5.33 -37.31
C LYS A 16 1.98 4.12 -37.19
N GLU A 17 1.82 3.14 -38.07
CA GLU A 17 2.63 1.91 -38.07
C GLU A 17 4.14 2.21 -38.06
N SER A 18 4.57 3.28 -38.74
CA SER A 18 5.96 3.75 -38.75
C SER A 18 6.52 4.14 -37.37
N GLU A 19 5.69 4.54 -36.41
CA GLU A 19 6.10 4.92 -35.05
C GLU A 19 6.30 3.71 -34.13
N LEU A 20 5.76 2.54 -34.52
CA LEU A 20 5.92 1.26 -33.81
C LEU A 20 7.10 0.44 -34.34
N MET A 21 7.63 0.76 -35.51
CA MET A 21 8.69 -0.03 -36.13
C MET A 21 10.02 0.17 -35.42
N CYS A 22 10.82 -0.90 -35.39
CA CYS A 22 12.20 -0.87 -34.93
C CYS A 22 12.97 0.25 -35.67
N LYS A 23 13.69 1.07 -34.90
CA LYS A 23 14.58 2.12 -35.43
C LYS A 23 15.59 1.65 -36.47
N ASN A 24 15.92 0.35 -36.47
CA ASN A 24 16.85 -0.25 -37.42
C ASN A 24 16.18 -0.67 -38.76
N GLY A 25 14.90 -0.37 -38.97
CA GLY A 25 14.17 -0.64 -40.22
C GLY A 25 14.02 -2.13 -40.56
N CYS A 26 14.21 -3.02 -39.59
CA CYS A 26 14.29 -4.47 -39.83
C CYS A 26 12.95 -5.18 -40.03
N GLY A 27 11.83 -4.45 -40.16
CA GLY A 27 10.48 -5.01 -40.34
C GLY A 27 9.83 -5.59 -39.06
N PHE A 28 10.45 -5.39 -37.89
CA PHE A 28 9.89 -5.81 -36.59
C PHE A 28 9.54 -4.60 -35.74
N TYR A 29 8.61 -4.75 -34.79
CA TYR A 29 8.23 -3.67 -33.87
C TYR A 29 9.31 -3.41 -32.80
N GLY A 30 9.56 -2.14 -32.52
CA GLY A 30 10.42 -1.68 -31.44
C GLY A 30 9.61 -1.29 -30.20
N ASN A 31 10.26 -1.22 -29.05
CA ASN A 31 9.61 -0.74 -27.82
C ASN A 31 10.52 0.23 -27.07
N VAL A 32 9.94 1.00 -26.15
CA VAL A 32 10.65 2.04 -25.39
C VAL A 32 11.69 1.46 -24.43
N ALA A 33 11.43 0.27 -23.86
CA ALA A 33 12.39 -0.43 -22.99
C ALA A 33 13.70 -0.78 -23.71
N TRP A 34 13.63 -0.97 -25.03
CA TRP A 34 14.77 -1.17 -25.92
C TRP A 34 15.03 0.06 -26.79
N GLN A 35 14.72 1.26 -26.29
CA GLN A 35 14.98 2.54 -26.95
C GLN A 35 14.42 2.67 -28.38
N GLY A 36 13.35 1.97 -28.70
CA GLY A 36 12.73 1.90 -30.03
C GLY A 36 13.31 0.84 -30.95
N TYR A 37 14.19 -0.05 -30.46
CA TYR A 37 14.68 -1.20 -31.20
C TYR A 37 13.83 -2.45 -30.93
N CYS A 38 13.80 -3.39 -31.88
CA CYS A 38 13.28 -4.72 -31.63
C CYS A 38 14.29 -5.55 -30.81
N SER A 39 13.84 -6.68 -30.27
CA SER A 39 14.64 -7.57 -29.42
C SER A 39 15.95 -8.05 -30.06
N LYS A 40 16.00 -8.17 -31.39
CA LYS A 40 17.18 -8.60 -32.14
C LYS A 40 18.16 -7.45 -32.33
N CYS A 41 17.70 -6.31 -32.84
CA CYS A 41 18.55 -5.15 -33.05
C CYS A 41 19.04 -4.53 -31.74
N TRP A 42 18.26 -4.61 -30.66
CA TRP A 42 18.70 -4.20 -29.34
C TRP A 42 19.91 -5.01 -28.85
N ARG A 43 19.90 -6.33 -29.05
CA ARG A 43 21.04 -7.19 -28.71
C ARG A 43 22.30 -6.84 -29.49
N GLU A 44 22.17 -6.57 -30.79
CA GLU A 44 23.31 -6.16 -31.62
C GLU A 44 23.89 -4.81 -31.17
N VAL A 45 23.02 -3.86 -30.79
CA VAL A 45 23.43 -2.56 -30.26
C VAL A 45 24.12 -2.71 -28.90
N CYS A 46 23.54 -3.47 -27.97
CA CYS A 46 24.15 -3.74 -26.67
C CYS A 46 25.50 -4.45 -26.80
N GLN A 47 25.62 -5.42 -27.70
CA GLN A 47 26.86 -6.16 -27.93
C GLN A 47 27.96 -5.25 -28.50
N LYS A 48 27.63 -4.37 -29.45
CA LYS A 48 28.57 -3.38 -29.99
C LYS A 48 29.01 -2.36 -28.94
N SER A 49 28.06 -1.86 -28.13
CA SER A 49 28.35 -0.92 -27.03
C SER A 49 29.29 -1.56 -26.00
N ARG A 50 29.04 -2.82 -25.63
CA ARG A 50 29.90 -3.59 -24.72
C ARG A 50 31.30 -3.82 -25.29
N GLN A 51 31.41 -4.16 -26.57
CA GLN A 51 32.70 -4.35 -27.23
C GLN A 51 33.52 -3.05 -27.26
N ALA A 52 32.88 -1.92 -27.57
CA ALA A 52 33.53 -0.61 -27.55
C ALA A 52 33.99 -0.21 -26.13
N GLN A 53 33.21 -0.55 -25.10
CA GLN A 53 33.58 -0.29 -23.72
C GLN A 53 34.75 -1.15 -23.26
N ILE A 54 34.78 -2.45 -23.61
CA ILE A 54 35.92 -3.34 -23.35
C ILE A 54 37.19 -2.82 -24.02
N GLU A 55 37.11 -2.35 -25.27
CA GLU A 55 38.24 -1.77 -25.99
C GLU A 55 38.74 -0.47 -25.34
N SER A 56 37.83 0.40 -24.90
CA SER A 56 38.17 1.62 -24.16
C SER A 56 38.88 1.31 -22.84
N ASP A 57 38.36 0.36 -22.06
CA ASP A 57 38.93 -0.03 -20.77
C ASP A 57 40.30 -0.69 -20.93
N ALA A 58 40.48 -1.52 -21.97
CA ALA A 58 41.78 -2.12 -22.31
C ALA A 58 42.83 -1.07 -22.70
N LEU A 59 42.44 -0.02 -23.45
CA LEU A 59 43.32 1.10 -23.80
C LEU A 59 43.71 1.92 -22.57
N LEU A 60 42.77 2.15 -21.65
CA LEU A 60 43.03 2.87 -20.41
C LEU A 60 43.99 2.08 -19.50
N ALA A 61 43.75 0.78 -19.33
CA ALA A 61 44.62 -0.11 -18.55
C ALA A 61 46.06 -0.13 -19.11
N ARG A 62 46.20 -0.12 -20.45
CA ARG A 62 47.50 -0.06 -21.10
C ARG A 62 48.22 1.26 -20.87
N LYS A 63 47.50 2.40 -20.92
CA LYS A 63 48.07 3.72 -20.57
C LYS A 63 48.54 3.80 -19.12
N ILE A 64 47.80 3.20 -18.20
CA ILE A 64 48.16 3.15 -16.78
C ILE A 64 49.44 2.32 -16.61
N ALA A 65 49.50 1.13 -17.21
CA ALA A 65 50.70 0.27 -17.16
C ALA A 65 51.94 0.93 -17.79
N ASP A 66 51.76 1.67 -18.90
CA ASP A 66 52.84 2.41 -19.56
C ASP A 66 53.33 3.58 -18.68
N SER A 67 52.42 4.26 -17.96
CA SER A 67 52.75 5.32 -17.01
C SER A 67 53.50 4.79 -15.77
N GLU A 68 53.08 3.63 -15.25
CA GLU A 68 53.74 2.97 -14.12
C GLU A 68 55.14 2.45 -14.49
N ARG A 69 55.32 1.95 -15.73
CA ARG A 69 56.64 1.59 -16.27
C ARG A 69 57.54 2.79 -16.47
N ALA A 70 57.01 3.91 -16.95
CA ALA A 70 57.78 5.15 -17.10
C ALA A 70 58.26 5.71 -15.76
N HIS A 71 57.46 5.58 -14.69
CA HIS A 71 57.83 5.98 -13.33
C HIS A 71 58.84 5.04 -12.65
N SER A 72 59.02 3.81 -13.14
CA SER A 72 59.92 2.82 -12.52
C SER A 72 61.37 2.87 -13.04
N LEU A 73 61.68 3.73 -14.01
CA LEU A 73 63.00 3.80 -14.67
C LEU A 73 63.81 5.08 -14.36
N GLN A 74 63.39 5.92 -13.40
CA GLN A 74 64.18 7.09 -13.00
C GLN A 74 65.13 6.77 -11.83
N PRO A 75 66.43 7.07 -11.93
CA PRO A 75 67.38 6.81 -10.85
C PRO A 75 67.26 7.85 -9.73
N ALA A 76 67.35 7.38 -8.49
CA ALA A 76 67.29 8.18 -7.28
C ALA A 76 68.46 9.18 -7.19
N SER A 77 68.15 10.46 -7.00
CA SER A 77 69.08 11.43 -6.42
C SER A 77 68.38 12.38 -5.45
N GLY A 78 68.89 12.33 -4.21
CA GLY A 78 68.94 13.33 -3.15
C GLY A 78 68.01 14.54 -3.09
N GLN A 79 67.23 14.54 -2.00
CA GLN A 79 66.98 15.64 -1.04
C GLN A 79 65.77 16.59 -1.20
N SER A 80 65.06 16.64 -0.05
CA SER A 80 64.17 17.67 0.53
C SER A 80 62.82 17.98 -0.13
N ASN A 81 61.75 17.36 0.37
CA ASN A 81 60.77 18.01 1.26
C ASN A 81 59.71 17.01 1.76
N GLU A 82 59.50 16.97 3.07
CA GLU A 82 58.44 16.23 3.77
C GLU A 82 57.24 17.18 4.06
N PRO A 83 56.08 16.74 4.56
CA PRO A 83 55.10 15.82 3.96
C PRO A 83 53.68 16.43 3.97
N LEU A 84 52.74 15.98 3.12
CA LEU A 84 51.31 16.22 3.37
C LEU A 84 50.47 14.98 3.06
N THR A 85 50.29 14.18 4.10
CA THR A 85 49.28 13.12 4.24
C THR A 85 47.86 13.70 4.12
N PHE A 86 47.08 13.19 3.16
CA PHE A 86 45.66 13.51 2.98
C PHE A 86 44.75 12.42 3.59
N ASP A 87 45.05 11.98 4.82
CA ASP A 87 44.21 11.08 5.63
C ASP A 87 43.30 11.85 6.60
N LYS A 88 42.73 12.98 6.14
CA LYS A 88 41.91 13.86 6.99
C LYS A 88 40.64 14.40 6.34
N PHE A 89 40.05 13.64 5.40
CA PHE A 89 38.75 13.99 4.82
C PHE A 89 37.71 12.84 4.76
N GLU A 90 38.07 11.58 5.01
CA GLU A 90 37.10 10.48 5.15
C GLU A 90 36.66 10.18 6.61
N GLU A 91 37.31 10.77 7.62
CA GLU A 91 36.94 10.61 9.03
C GLU A 91 35.83 11.60 9.48
N LYS A 92 35.27 12.40 8.56
CA LYS A 92 34.32 13.49 8.89
C LYS A 92 33.06 13.57 8.02
N LYS A 93 32.59 12.42 7.51
CA LYS A 93 31.19 12.23 7.04
C LYS A 93 30.52 10.97 7.61
N LYS A 94 31.12 10.36 8.64
CA LYS A 94 30.57 9.22 9.40
C LYS A 94 30.27 9.54 10.87
N GLN A 95 30.44 10.79 11.30
CA GLN A 95 30.19 11.25 12.68
C GLN A 95 29.02 12.25 12.83
N GLN A 96 28.12 12.35 11.84
CA GLN A 96 26.93 13.22 11.91
C GLN A 96 25.58 12.48 11.83
N SER A 97 25.53 11.17 12.12
CA SER A 97 24.26 10.43 12.29
C SER A 97 24.10 9.67 13.62
N SER A 98 25.03 9.79 14.58
CA SER A 98 24.92 9.09 15.88
C SER A 98 24.48 9.96 17.06
N THR A 99 24.09 11.23 16.87
CA THR A 99 23.62 12.09 17.96
C THR A 99 22.21 12.63 17.70
N ARG A 100 21.22 11.73 17.61
CA ARG A 100 19.82 11.97 18.04
C ARG A 100 19.00 10.68 17.95
N SER A 101 19.08 9.86 19.00
CA SER A 101 18.05 8.90 19.43
C SER A 101 18.43 8.29 20.80
N LYS A 102 18.66 9.15 21.80
CA LYS A 102 18.54 8.80 23.22
C LYS A 102 17.38 9.61 23.81
N ALA A 103 16.17 9.14 23.49
CA ALA A 103 14.87 9.39 24.11
C ALA A 103 13.92 8.59 23.20
N VAL A 104 13.38 7.43 23.53
CA VAL A 104 12.55 7.08 24.68
C VAL A 104 12.57 5.55 24.80
N LYS A 105 13.14 4.99 25.89
CA LYS A 105 12.71 3.70 26.49
C LYS A 105 13.14 3.68 27.96
N THR A 106 12.42 4.46 28.75
CA THR A 106 12.40 4.36 30.22
C THR A 106 10.96 4.50 30.69
N PHE A 107 10.12 3.50 30.41
CA PHE A 107 8.96 3.18 31.24
C PHE A 107 8.73 1.67 31.15
N PHE A 108 8.52 1.06 32.32
CA PHE A 108 8.44 -0.37 32.66
C PHE A 108 9.74 -1.10 33.00
N GLY A 109 10.15 -0.93 34.28
CA GLY A 109 10.65 -2.05 35.08
C GLY A 109 9.57 -3.15 35.24
N LYS A 110 9.83 -4.33 35.80
CA LYS A 110 10.71 -4.68 36.92
C LYS A 110 11.01 -6.20 36.87
N THR A 111 12.19 -6.57 37.39
CA THR A 111 12.52 -7.79 38.18
C THR A 111 12.31 -9.17 37.53
N ALA A 112 13.23 -10.14 37.57
CA ALA A 112 14.01 -10.57 38.73
C ALA A 112 15.24 -11.45 38.37
N LYS A 113 16.26 -11.34 39.23
CA LYS A 113 17.25 -12.33 39.71
C LYS A 113 18.12 -13.10 38.68
N SER A 114 19.39 -12.68 38.65
CA SER A 114 20.54 -13.56 38.40
C SER A 114 20.88 -14.37 39.67
N PRO A 115 21.54 -15.52 39.53
CA PRO A 115 22.87 -15.57 40.16
C PRO A 115 23.97 -16.02 39.20
N ASN A 116 25.13 -15.41 39.42
CA ASN A 116 26.43 -15.67 38.82
C ASN A 116 26.80 -17.16 38.73
N LYS A 117 27.36 -17.52 37.57
CA LYS A 117 28.54 -18.40 37.52
C LYS A 117 29.39 -18.01 36.31
N GLU A 118 30.52 -17.37 36.59
CA GLU A 118 31.59 -17.16 35.62
C GLU A 118 32.09 -18.54 35.16
N MET A 119 31.97 -18.83 33.87
CA MET A 119 32.77 -19.82 33.17
C MET A 119 33.17 -19.21 31.83
N VAL A 120 34.47 -18.98 31.70
CA VAL A 120 35.15 -18.69 30.44
C VAL A 120 34.91 -19.91 29.53
N GLY A 121 33.99 -19.76 28.58
CA GLY A 121 33.68 -20.74 27.55
C GLY A 121 33.73 -20.05 26.20
N GLN A 122 34.61 -20.54 25.31
CA GLN A 122 34.63 -20.18 23.90
C GLN A 122 33.22 -20.37 23.33
N HIS A 123 32.53 -19.27 22.99
CA HIS A 123 31.30 -19.36 22.23
C HIS A 123 31.66 -19.81 20.79
N PRO A 124 31.02 -20.86 20.25
CA PRO A 124 31.10 -21.15 18.82
C PRO A 124 30.62 -19.92 18.04
N PRO A 125 31.09 -19.69 16.79
CA PRO A 125 30.56 -18.63 15.96
C PRO A 125 29.04 -18.78 15.91
N MET A 126 28.32 -17.74 16.28
CA MET A 126 26.85 -17.73 16.22
C MET A 126 26.45 -17.91 14.76
N GLU A 127 26.23 -19.16 14.33
CA GLU A 127 25.70 -19.45 13.00
C GLU A 127 24.35 -18.76 12.90
N ARG A 128 24.29 -17.78 11.99
CA ARG A 128 23.10 -16.99 11.75
C ARG A 128 22.00 -17.94 11.25
N LYS A 129 21.10 -18.35 12.15
CA LYS A 129 20.01 -19.27 11.83
C LYS A 129 19.23 -18.70 10.64
N HIS A 130 19.06 -19.53 9.60
CA HIS A 130 18.24 -19.17 8.42
C HIS A 130 16.83 -18.76 8.86
N SER A 131 16.18 -17.89 8.08
CA SER A 131 14.81 -17.46 8.44
C SER A 131 13.83 -18.63 8.38
N THR A 132 12.70 -18.51 9.09
CA THR A 132 11.59 -19.47 9.12
C THR A 132 11.14 -19.88 7.71
N GLU A 133 11.06 -18.92 6.78
CA GLU A 133 10.69 -19.16 5.39
C GLU A 133 11.79 -19.89 4.61
N SER A 134 13.06 -19.58 4.88
CA SER A 134 14.19 -20.32 4.29
C SER A 134 14.25 -21.76 4.81
N GLN A 135 13.91 -21.99 6.09
CA GLN A 135 13.78 -23.32 6.66
C GLN A 135 12.61 -24.10 6.03
N LYS A 136 11.46 -23.44 5.82
CA LYS A 136 10.31 -24.04 5.12
C LYS A 136 10.64 -24.41 3.68
N ALA A 137 11.22 -23.49 2.90
CA ALA A 137 11.61 -23.76 1.52
C ALA A 137 12.65 -24.88 1.42
N MET A 138 13.55 -25.00 2.41
CA MET A 138 14.45 -26.15 2.51
C MET A 138 13.74 -27.45 2.87
N GLY A 139 12.71 -27.41 3.72
CA GLY A 139 11.84 -28.55 4.03
C GLY A 139 11.14 -29.07 2.78
N ASP A 140 10.44 -28.18 2.08
CA ASP A 140 9.75 -28.46 0.81
C ASP A 140 10.74 -29.00 -0.24
N PHE A 141 11.95 -28.43 -0.30
CA PHE A 141 13.00 -28.92 -1.19
C PHE A 141 13.53 -30.29 -0.79
N MET A 142 13.74 -30.56 0.50
CA MET A 142 14.15 -31.88 0.95
C MET A 142 13.09 -32.93 0.66
N GLU A 143 11.82 -32.58 0.73
CA GLU A 143 10.71 -33.45 0.32
C GLU A 143 10.75 -33.72 -1.20
N PHE A 144 10.94 -32.67 -2.01
CA PHE A 144 11.16 -32.82 -3.45
C PHE A 144 12.38 -33.69 -3.77
N LEU A 145 13.50 -33.51 -3.07
CA LEU A 145 14.72 -34.29 -3.25
C LEU A 145 14.52 -35.78 -2.91
N LYS A 146 13.60 -36.12 -1.99
CA LYS A 146 13.23 -37.52 -1.72
C LYS A 146 12.52 -38.17 -2.91
N MET A 147 11.89 -37.39 -3.76
CA MET A 147 11.28 -37.89 -5.00
C MET A 147 12.32 -38.17 -6.09
N LEU A 148 13.54 -37.67 -5.97
CA LEU A 148 14.63 -37.93 -6.92
C LEU A 148 15.48 -39.12 -6.46
N ASN A 149 16.22 -39.73 -7.39
CA ASN A 149 17.18 -40.76 -6.98
C ASN A 149 18.29 -40.12 -6.11
N ARG A 150 18.85 -40.92 -5.20
CA ARG A 150 19.85 -40.45 -4.22
C ARG A 150 21.05 -39.72 -4.85
N PRO A 151 21.66 -40.18 -5.97
CA PRO A 151 22.77 -39.45 -6.59
C PRO A 151 22.35 -38.13 -7.23
N ALA A 152 21.20 -38.06 -7.93
CA ALA A 152 20.68 -36.80 -8.48
C ALA A 152 20.35 -35.79 -7.38
N ALA A 153 19.69 -36.25 -6.32
CA ALA A 153 19.29 -35.40 -5.20
C ALA A 153 20.50 -34.77 -4.48
N GLN A 154 21.57 -35.56 -4.28
CA GLN A 154 22.80 -35.09 -3.67
C GLN A 154 23.53 -34.07 -4.56
N ASP A 155 23.60 -34.31 -5.87
CA ASP A 155 24.23 -33.37 -6.80
C ASP A 155 23.46 -32.05 -6.84
N LEU A 156 22.12 -32.07 -7.01
CA LEU A 156 21.31 -30.85 -7.04
C LEU A 156 21.49 -30.01 -5.77
N ASN A 157 21.40 -30.64 -4.59
CA ASN A 157 21.57 -29.93 -3.33
C ASN A 157 22.98 -29.35 -3.19
N LYS A 158 24.01 -30.07 -3.63
CA LYS A 158 25.40 -29.58 -3.63
C LYS A 158 25.56 -28.36 -4.54
N GLN A 159 25.07 -28.43 -5.77
CA GLN A 159 25.15 -27.31 -6.73
C GLN A 159 24.41 -26.08 -6.22
N CYS A 160 23.17 -26.23 -5.71
CA CYS A 160 22.40 -25.11 -5.15
C CYS A 160 23.11 -24.47 -3.95
N ARG A 161 23.73 -25.26 -3.06
CA ARG A 161 24.49 -24.73 -1.91
C ARG A 161 25.72 -23.95 -2.36
N LEU A 162 26.54 -24.54 -3.23
CA LEU A 162 27.74 -23.90 -3.75
C LEU A 162 27.42 -22.60 -4.49
N PHE A 163 26.33 -22.58 -5.26
CA PHE A 163 25.89 -21.39 -5.97
C PHE A 163 25.41 -20.28 -5.03
N VAL A 164 24.62 -20.61 -4.01
CA VAL A 164 24.19 -19.63 -3.00
C VAL A 164 25.40 -19.00 -2.29
N GLU A 165 26.40 -19.80 -1.91
CA GLU A 165 27.64 -19.29 -1.32
C GLU A 165 28.43 -18.41 -2.30
N LYS A 166 28.45 -18.76 -3.59
CA LYS A 166 29.11 -17.98 -4.64
C LYS A 166 28.51 -16.57 -4.74
N ILE A 167 27.18 -16.44 -4.81
CA ILE A 167 26.52 -15.14 -4.86
C ILE A 167 26.69 -14.36 -3.56
N GLN A 168 26.59 -15.02 -2.41
CA GLN A 168 26.79 -14.35 -1.12
C GLN A 168 28.20 -13.77 -0.92
N ARG A 169 29.21 -14.33 -1.61
CA ARG A 169 30.58 -13.77 -1.63
C ARG A 169 30.77 -12.69 -2.69
N ALA A 170 29.91 -12.63 -3.69
CA ALA A 170 29.99 -11.71 -4.81
C ALA A 170 29.32 -10.34 -4.53
N THR A 171 29.45 -9.81 -3.30
CA THR A 171 28.77 -8.57 -2.89
C THR A 171 29.31 -7.29 -3.54
N HIS A 172 30.45 -7.38 -4.22
CA HIS A 172 31.08 -6.25 -4.93
C HIS A 172 30.55 -6.08 -6.37
N LEU A 173 29.87 -7.10 -6.91
CA LEU A 173 29.32 -7.05 -8.26
C LEU A 173 28.02 -6.26 -8.28
N SER A 174 27.73 -5.63 -9.43
CA SER A 174 26.45 -4.99 -9.69
C SER A 174 25.28 -6.00 -9.67
N VAL A 175 24.05 -5.50 -9.53
CA VAL A 175 22.87 -6.38 -9.56
C VAL A 175 22.74 -7.08 -10.91
N ASP A 176 23.09 -6.39 -12.00
CA ASP A 176 23.01 -6.94 -13.35
C ASP A 176 24.01 -8.09 -13.55
N GLU A 177 25.24 -7.96 -13.04
CA GLU A 177 26.21 -9.06 -13.03
C GLU A 177 25.77 -10.23 -12.15
N GLN A 178 25.20 -9.96 -10.97
CA GLN A 178 24.62 -11.00 -10.12
C GLN A 178 23.43 -11.69 -10.81
N SER A 179 22.64 -10.95 -11.57
CA SER A 179 21.55 -11.45 -12.40
C SER A 179 22.09 -12.37 -13.51
N GLU A 180 23.11 -11.94 -14.27
CA GLU A 180 23.78 -12.79 -15.27
C GLU A 180 24.27 -14.11 -14.66
N MET A 181 24.89 -14.07 -13.47
CA MET A 181 25.32 -15.30 -12.77
C MET A 181 24.17 -16.25 -12.43
N VAL A 182 22.99 -15.74 -12.08
CA VAL A 182 21.78 -16.53 -11.84
C VAL A 182 21.27 -17.15 -13.13
N GLN A 183 21.23 -16.38 -14.20
CA GLN A 183 20.77 -16.85 -15.50
C GLN A 183 21.69 -17.94 -16.08
N ASP A 184 23.00 -17.74 -15.98
CA ASP A 184 24.00 -18.75 -16.35
C ASP A 184 23.85 -20.03 -15.52
N PHE A 185 23.53 -19.90 -14.23
CA PHE A 185 23.27 -21.05 -13.37
C PHE A 185 22.03 -21.82 -13.80
N TYR A 186 20.93 -21.14 -14.16
CA TYR A 186 19.75 -21.82 -14.71
C TYR A 186 20.05 -22.56 -16.01
N ALA A 187 20.79 -21.94 -16.94
CA ALA A 187 21.18 -22.57 -18.19
C ALA A 187 22.07 -23.80 -17.95
N ALA A 188 23.11 -23.64 -17.11
CA ALA A 188 24.03 -24.73 -16.77
C ALA A 188 23.31 -25.89 -16.05
N MET A 189 22.37 -25.58 -15.17
CA MET A 189 21.60 -26.58 -14.44
C MET A 189 20.59 -27.29 -15.35
N GLY A 190 19.94 -26.55 -16.25
CA GLY A 190 19.06 -27.12 -17.27
C GLY A 190 19.79 -28.12 -18.17
N GLU A 191 20.99 -27.76 -18.65
CA GLU A 191 21.82 -28.66 -19.46
C GLU A 191 22.34 -29.86 -18.67
N ARG A 192 22.73 -29.65 -17.41
CA ARG A 192 23.15 -30.73 -16.51
C ARG A 192 22.02 -31.74 -16.25
N ILE A 193 20.80 -31.28 -16.01
CA ILE A 193 19.65 -32.17 -15.77
C ILE A 193 19.33 -33.00 -17.04
N LYS A 194 19.47 -32.41 -18.24
CA LYS A 194 19.26 -33.11 -19.52
C LYS A 194 20.35 -34.15 -19.81
N SER A 195 21.61 -33.79 -19.59
CA SER A 195 22.75 -34.61 -19.99
C SER A 195 23.11 -35.71 -18.98
N HIS A 196 22.83 -35.49 -17.69
CA HIS A 196 23.33 -36.37 -16.64
C HIS A 196 22.51 -37.67 -16.51
N VAL A 197 23.22 -38.81 -16.50
CA VAL A 197 22.67 -40.17 -16.50
C VAL A 197 21.71 -40.43 -15.34
N ALA A 198 21.93 -39.79 -14.18
CA ALA A 198 21.05 -39.95 -13.03
C ALA A 198 19.63 -39.40 -13.23
N PHE A 199 19.37 -38.53 -14.22
CA PHE A 199 18.03 -37.99 -14.47
C PHE A 199 17.29 -38.70 -15.61
N LYS A 200 18.00 -39.49 -16.42
CA LYS A 200 17.44 -40.21 -17.59
C LYS A 200 16.32 -41.19 -17.24
N GLY A 201 16.35 -41.79 -16.04
CA GLY A 201 15.33 -42.77 -15.62
C GLY A 201 13.92 -42.19 -15.41
N LYS A 202 13.79 -40.89 -15.13
CA LYS A 202 12.48 -40.23 -14.94
C LYS A 202 12.05 -39.38 -16.14
N LEU A 203 13.00 -38.75 -16.84
CA LEU A 203 12.74 -37.93 -18.02
C LEU A 203 12.29 -38.73 -19.26
N ALA A 204 12.39 -40.06 -19.26
CA ALA A 204 12.08 -40.91 -20.41
C ALA A 204 10.58 -41.25 -20.58
N GLN A 205 9.72 -40.95 -19.60
CA GLN A 205 8.27 -41.20 -19.70
C GLN A 205 7.51 -39.90 -20.04
N GLY A 206 7.26 -39.69 -21.34
CA GLY A 206 6.09 -38.95 -21.87
C GLY A 206 6.07 -37.41 -21.82
N SER A 207 6.68 -36.76 -20.82
CA SER A 207 6.66 -35.28 -20.69
C SER A 207 7.99 -34.76 -20.13
N SER A 208 9.07 -34.98 -20.88
CA SER A 208 10.44 -34.64 -20.46
C SER A 208 10.65 -33.14 -20.20
N GLN A 209 9.88 -32.27 -20.86
CA GLN A 209 10.02 -30.82 -20.74
C GLN A 209 9.28 -30.24 -19.53
N ASP A 210 8.02 -30.62 -19.28
CA ASP A 210 7.27 -30.17 -18.10
C ASP A 210 7.94 -30.61 -16.79
N GLN A 211 8.52 -31.82 -16.77
CA GLN A 211 9.28 -32.30 -15.62
C GLN A 211 10.57 -31.50 -15.42
N LEU A 212 11.29 -31.15 -16.49
CA LEU A 212 12.47 -30.30 -16.41
C LEU A 212 12.13 -28.91 -15.87
N GLU A 213 11.04 -28.31 -16.35
CA GLU A 213 10.55 -27.02 -15.86
C GLU A 213 10.18 -27.10 -14.38
N GLY A 214 9.45 -28.13 -13.96
CA GLY A 214 9.13 -28.36 -12.55
C GLY A 214 10.38 -28.58 -11.67
N MET A 215 11.46 -29.17 -12.20
CA MET A 215 12.72 -29.28 -11.46
C MET A 215 13.42 -27.92 -11.32
N LEU A 216 13.49 -27.14 -12.39
CA LEU A 216 14.07 -25.79 -12.39
C LEU A 216 13.29 -24.84 -11.48
N ASP A 217 11.96 -24.99 -11.41
CA ASP A 217 11.09 -24.24 -10.50
C ASP A 217 11.43 -24.48 -9.03
N ASN A 218 11.65 -25.74 -8.66
CA ASN A 218 12.05 -26.09 -7.30
C ASN A 218 13.46 -25.56 -6.98
N ILE A 219 14.36 -25.54 -7.97
CA ILE A 219 15.70 -24.98 -7.83
C ILE A 219 15.63 -23.46 -7.62
N GLU A 220 14.90 -22.74 -8.47
CA GLU A 220 14.63 -21.31 -8.34
C GLU A 220 14.08 -20.98 -6.96
N LYS A 221 13.05 -21.71 -6.52
CA LYS A 221 12.40 -21.48 -5.22
C LYS A 221 13.39 -21.53 -4.06
N VAL A 222 14.33 -22.48 -4.08
CA VAL A 222 15.33 -22.66 -3.02
C VAL A 222 16.40 -21.59 -3.05
N ILE A 223 17.00 -21.36 -4.21
CA ILE A 223 18.11 -20.40 -4.33
C ILE A 223 17.59 -18.99 -4.05
N MET A 224 16.44 -18.62 -4.60
CA MET A 224 15.87 -17.28 -4.47
C MET A 224 15.33 -17.03 -3.07
N THR A 225 14.77 -18.03 -2.39
CA THR A 225 14.34 -17.86 -0.99
C THR A 225 15.53 -17.62 -0.05
N ARG A 226 16.70 -18.20 -0.35
CA ARG A 226 17.94 -17.96 0.43
C ARG A 226 18.61 -16.64 0.07
N LEU A 227 18.59 -16.27 -1.19
CA LEU A 227 19.23 -15.05 -1.71
C LEU A 227 18.35 -13.80 -1.63
N TYR A 228 17.06 -13.95 -1.30
CA TYR A 228 16.09 -12.84 -1.24
C TYR A 228 16.60 -11.62 -0.46
N ARG A 229 17.18 -11.83 0.73
CA ARG A 229 17.67 -10.73 1.57
C ARG A 229 18.86 -9.97 0.96
N THR A 230 19.57 -10.58 0.03
CA THR A 230 20.74 -10.00 -0.64
C THR A 230 20.34 -9.35 -1.97
N LEU A 231 19.41 -9.98 -2.70
CA LEU A 231 19.07 -9.63 -4.08
C LEU A 231 17.82 -8.73 -4.21
N PHE A 232 16.93 -8.74 -3.23
CA PHE A 232 15.71 -7.92 -3.26
C PHE A 232 15.98 -6.51 -2.72
N CYS A 233 15.64 -5.49 -3.51
CA CYS A 233 15.84 -4.07 -3.19
C CYS A 233 17.24 -3.77 -2.61
N PRO A 234 18.33 -3.99 -3.36
CA PRO A 234 19.67 -3.77 -2.85
C PRO A 234 19.92 -2.28 -2.56
N PRO A 235 20.61 -1.92 -1.46
CA PRO A 235 20.75 -0.52 -1.02
C PRO A 235 21.61 0.35 -1.96
N TYR A 236 22.28 -0.26 -2.95
CA TYR A 236 23.11 0.42 -3.94
C TYR A 236 22.39 0.63 -5.29
N THR A 237 21.12 0.23 -5.43
CA THR A 237 20.29 0.55 -6.59
C THR A 237 19.31 1.68 -6.27
N ASP A 238 18.68 2.22 -7.31
CA ASP A 238 17.61 3.22 -7.20
C ASP A 238 16.20 2.60 -7.03
N ASP A 239 16.13 1.28 -6.78
CA ASP A 239 14.87 0.55 -6.72
C ASP A 239 13.95 1.10 -5.61
N GLU A 240 14.49 1.44 -4.43
CA GLU A 240 13.70 2.04 -3.32
C GLU A 240 13.16 3.43 -3.68
N GLN A 241 13.94 4.25 -4.39
CA GLN A 241 13.51 5.59 -4.80
C GLN A 241 12.38 5.50 -5.82
N LYS A 242 12.49 4.58 -6.78
CA LYS A 242 11.45 4.30 -7.77
C LYS A 242 10.20 3.71 -7.15
N ASP A 243 10.34 2.83 -6.16
CA ASP A 243 9.20 2.32 -5.38
C ASP A 243 8.41 3.46 -4.72
N LEU A 244 9.11 4.41 -4.08
CA LEU A 244 8.47 5.58 -3.48
C LEU A 244 7.82 6.49 -4.53
N ALA A 245 8.48 6.70 -5.66
CA ALA A 245 7.95 7.51 -6.76
C ALA A 245 6.65 6.91 -7.32
N VAL A 246 6.65 5.62 -7.66
CA VAL A 246 5.47 4.90 -8.17
C VAL A 246 4.36 4.85 -7.13
N GLN A 247 4.67 4.57 -5.86
CA GLN A 247 3.66 4.55 -4.80
C GLN A 247 2.99 5.92 -4.61
N ASN A 248 3.78 7.00 -4.61
CA ASN A 248 3.25 8.37 -4.50
C ASN A 248 2.43 8.75 -5.72
N ARG A 249 2.86 8.32 -6.91
CA ARG A 249 2.14 8.52 -8.16
C ARG A 249 0.77 7.84 -8.13
N ILE A 250 0.72 6.55 -7.79
CA ILE A 250 -0.53 5.80 -7.65
C ILE A 250 -1.46 6.48 -6.62
N ARG A 251 -0.91 6.92 -5.49
CA ARG A 251 -1.70 7.60 -4.43
C ARG A 251 -2.38 8.87 -4.95
N ARG A 252 -1.73 9.65 -5.81
CA ARG A 252 -2.30 10.87 -6.41
C ARG A 252 -3.36 10.56 -7.47
N LEU A 253 -3.24 9.42 -8.15
CA LEU A 253 -4.14 8.98 -9.21
C LEU A 253 -5.34 8.14 -8.72
N ARG A 254 -5.58 8.12 -7.40
CA ARG A 254 -6.63 7.28 -6.79
C ARG A 254 -8.06 7.67 -7.24
N TRP A 255 -8.25 8.92 -7.65
CA TRP A 255 -9.52 9.47 -8.14
C TRP A 255 -9.96 8.88 -9.50
N ILE A 256 -9.08 8.21 -10.24
CA ILE A 256 -9.41 7.61 -11.54
C ILE A 256 -10.50 6.54 -11.37
N LEU A 257 -11.46 6.55 -12.29
CA LEU A 257 -12.59 5.64 -12.36
C LEU A 257 -12.41 4.61 -13.48
N PRO A 258 -13.09 3.44 -13.41
CA PRO A 258 -13.03 2.44 -14.46
C PRO A 258 -13.40 3.02 -15.84
N ALA A 259 -14.45 3.85 -15.88
CA ALA A 259 -14.95 4.46 -17.11
C ALA A 259 -13.95 5.41 -17.79
N MET A 260 -13.02 6.02 -17.05
CA MET A 260 -11.99 6.91 -17.61
C MET A 260 -10.87 6.14 -18.32
N LEU A 261 -10.72 4.87 -17.99
CA LEU A 261 -9.73 3.97 -18.59
C LEU A 261 -10.33 3.09 -19.67
N ASP A 262 -11.61 3.27 -20.02
CA ASP A 262 -12.39 2.32 -20.80
C ASP A 262 -12.43 0.90 -20.19
N ALA A 263 -12.25 0.78 -18.87
CA ALA A 263 -12.30 -0.48 -18.17
C ALA A 263 -13.76 -0.88 -17.89
N VAL A 264 -14.17 -2.04 -18.43
CA VAL A 264 -15.55 -2.52 -18.29
C VAL A 264 -15.72 -3.30 -16.98
N ILE A 265 -15.84 -2.57 -15.89
CA ILE A 265 -15.99 -3.09 -14.54
C ILE A 265 -17.25 -2.49 -13.93
N ASP A 266 -18.23 -3.36 -13.63
CA ASP A 266 -19.45 -2.97 -12.93
C ASP A 266 -19.30 -3.17 -11.42
N GLU A 267 -18.97 -2.09 -10.71
CA GLU A 267 -18.81 -2.08 -9.24
C GLU A 267 -20.12 -2.15 -8.46
N SER A 268 -21.27 -2.05 -9.13
CA SER A 268 -22.57 -2.14 -8.49
C SER A 268 -22.87 -3.57 -7.99
N SER A 269 -22.35 -4.58 -8.70
CA SER A 269 -22.52 -5.98 -8.36
C SER A 269 -21.67 -6.39 -7.14
N PRO A 270 -22.27 -6.95 -6.07
CA PRO A 270 -21.53 -7.38 -4.89
C PRO A 270 -20.52 -8.48 -5.19
N ARG A 271 -20.80 -9.33 -6.19
CA ARG A 271 -19.91 -10.43 -6.62
C ARG A 271 -18.66 -9.90 -7.33
N VAL A 272 -18.81 -8.83 -8.10
CA VAL A 272 -17.68 -8.16 -8.75
C VAL A 272 -16.79 -7.48 -7.70
N ARG A 273 -17.39 -6.81 -6.70
CA ARG A 273 -16.65 -6.19 -5.59
C ARG A 273 -15.80 -7.20 -4.81
N GLU A 274 -16.36 -8.36 -4.48
CA GLU A 274 -15.61 -9.43 -3.81
C GLU A 274 -14.41 -9.91 -4.67
N LEU A 275 -14.60 -10.05 -5.98
CA LEU A 275 -13.51 -10.43 -6.88
C LEU A 275 -12.44 -9.33 -7.00
N ILE A 276 -12.83 -8.05 -6.97
CA ILE A 276 -11.91 -6.91 -6.94
C ILE A 276 -11.05 -6.98 -5.67
N GLU A 277 -11.66 -7.18 -4.50
CA GLU A 277 -10.93 -7.32 -3.23
C GLU A 277 -9.95 -8.50 -3.24
N ARG A 278 -10.35 -9.63 -3.82
CA ARG A 278 -9.46 -10.79 -4.01
C ARG A 278 -8.30 -10.49 -4.95
N ALA A 279 -8.55 -9.84 -6.08
CA ALA A 279 -7.50 -9.44 -7.02
C ALA A 279 -6.51 -8.44 -6.39
N GLN A 280 -7.01 -7.46 -5.64
CA GLN A 280 -6.18 -6.53 -4.88
C GLN A 280 -5.32 -7.25 -3.85
N THR A 281 -5.90 -8.20 -3.10
CA THR A 281 -5.18 -9.01 -2.12
C THR A 281 -4.08 -9.83 -2.78
N ASP A 282 -4.38 -10.50 -3.92
CA ASP A 282 -3.39 -11.26 -4.69
C ASP A 282 -2.21 -10.38 -5.13
N LEU A 283 -2.48 -9.14 -5.55
CA LEU A 283 -1.45 -8.20 -6.00
C LEU A 283 -0.61 -7.66 -4.84
N ILE A 284 -1.22 -7.38 -3.68
CA ILE A 284 -0.51 -6.99 -2.46
C ILE A 284 0.37 -8.14 -1.94
N GLU A 285 -0.11 -9.39 -2.06
CA GLU A 285 0.64 -10.59 -1.65
C GLU A 285 1.93 -10.81 -2.43
N VAL A 286 2.11 -10.20 -3.61
CA VAL A 286 3.35 -10.31 -4.41
C VAL A 286 4.58 -9.98 -3.56
N ASN A 287 4.50 -8.94 -2.72
CA ASN A 287 5.62 -8.52 -1.88
C ASN A 287 5.96 -9.53 -0.77
N SER A 288 4.97 -10.30 -0.31
CA SER A 288 5.14 -11.31 0.74
C SER A 288 5.82 -12.58 0.24
N ARG A 289 5.87 -12.81 -1.08
CA ARG A 289 6.54 -13.98 -1.68
C ARG A 289 8.03 -13.69 -1.89
N ARG A 290 8.88 -14.72 -1.79
CA ARG A 290 10.33 -14.57 -1.95
C ARG A 290 10.87 -15.07 -3.29
N ALA A 291 10.34 -16.19 -3.77
CA ALA A 291 10.74 -16.74 -5.05
C ALA A 291 10.02 -16.01 -6.21
N PRO A 292 10.70 -15.71 -7.33
CA PRO A 292 10.07 -15.09 -8.50
C PRO A 292 8.86 -15.90 -9.01
N ILE A 293 8.94 -17.23 -9.02
CA ILE A 293 7.82 -18.14 -9.35
C ILE A 293 6.58 -17.90 -8.49
N ASP A 294 6.75 -17.75 -7.18
CA ASP A 294 5.62 -17.52 -6.26
C ASP A 294 5.06 -16.10 -6.48
N LYS A 295 5.91 -15.11 -6.78
CA LYS A 295 5.48 -13.75 -7.15
C LYS A 295 4.69 -13.73 -8.46
N LEU A 296 5.17 -14.41 -9.50
CA LEU A 296 4.46 -14.59 -10.77
C LEU A 296 3.12 -15.30 -10.57
N SER A 297 3.07 -16.30 -9.70
CA SER A 297 1.83 -17.01 -9.38
C SER A 297 0.77 -16.10 -8.74
N CYS A 298 1.19 -15.11 -7.91
CA CYS A 298 0.28 -14.07 -7.42
C CYS A 298 -0.27 -13.21 -8.56
N ILE A 299 0.58 -12.78 -9.50
CA ILE A 299 0.17 -11.99 -10.67
C ILE A 299 -0.84 -12.79 -11.52
N VAL A 300 -0.56 -14.06 -11.80
CA VAL A 300 -1.47 -14.96 -12.55
C VAL A 300 -2.82 -15.11 -11.85
N ARG A 301 -2.85 -15.28 -10.52
CA ARG A 301 -4.10 -15.35 -9.74
C ARG A 301 -4.90 -14.06 -9.83
N CYS A 302 -4.23 -12.92 -9.68
CA CYS A 302 -4.82 -11.59 -9.86
C CYS A 302 -5.44 -11.46 -11.25
N SER A 303 -4.70 -11.79 -12.31
CA SER A 303 -5.18 -11.75 -13.69
C SER A 303 -6.40 -12.65 -13.92
N LYS A 304 -6.38 -13.88 -13.40
CA LYS A 304 -7.54 -14.79 -13.48
C LYS A 304 -8.78 -14.24 -12.77
N ASN A 305 -8.62 -13.50 -11.68
CA ASN A 305 -9.72 -12.80 -11.02
C ASN A 305 -10.21 -11.61 -11.86
N ILE A 306 -9.31 -10.89 -12.53
CA ILE A 306 -9.66 -9.80 -13.46
C ILE A 306 -10.49 -10.32 -14.65
N PHE A 307 -10.10 -11.43 -15.29
CA PHE A 307 -10.91 -12.02 -16.37
C PHE A 307 -12.31 -12.40 -15.89
N LYS A 308 -12.44 -12.93 -14.67
CA LYS A 308 -13.76 -13.23 -14.07
C LYS A 308 -14.58 -11.96 -13.82
N ILE A 309 -13.94 -10.86 -13.39
CA ILE A 309 -14.60 -9.56 -13.20
C ILE A 309 -15.18 -9.08 -14.54
N ILE A 310 -14.35 -9.01 -15.58
CA ILE A 310 -14.76 -8.53 -16.91
C ILE A 310 -15.90 -9.40 -17.45
N SER A 311 -15.77 -10.73 -17.35
CA SER A 311 -16.81 -11.64 -17.85
C SER A 311 -18.14 -11.53 -17.12
N LEU A 312 -18.14 -11.17 -15.84
CA LEU A 312 -19.37 -10.92 -15.08
C LEU A 312 -19.95 -9.53 -15.35
N SER A 313 -19.14 -8.55 -15.74
CA SER A 313 -19.60 -7.19 -16.04
C SER A 313 -20.13 -7.01 -17.46
N GLN A 314 -19.62 -7.79 -18.43
CA GLN A 314 -20.05 -7.73 -19.84
C GLN A 314 -21.02 -8.85 -20.26
N ASP A 315 -21.25 -9.85 -19.39
CA ASP A 315 -21.92 -11.12 -19.74
C ASP A 315 -21.30 -11.79 -21.00
N ALA A 316 -20.01 -11.57 -21.23
CA ALA A 316 -19.28 -12.05 -22.41
C ALA A 316 -17.86 -12.54 -22.04
N PRO A 317 -17.23 -13.40 -22.87
CA PRO A 317 -15.83 -13.77 -22.67
C PRO A 317 -14.95 -12.51 -22.77
N ALA A 318 -14.11 -12.30 -21.76
CA ALA A 318 -13.24 -11.14 -21.67
C ALA A 318 -12.14 -11.18 -22.75
N SER A 319 -11.96 -10.07 -23.48
CA SER A 319 -10.92 -9.93 -24.50
C SER A 319 -9.58 -9.48 -23.89
N ALA A 320 -8.50 -9.63 -24.65
CA ALA A 320 -7.20 -9.05 -24.31
C ALA A 320 -7.25 -7.52 -24.26
N ASP A 321 -8.10 -6.89 -25.08
CA ASP A 321 -8.27 -5.44 -25.12
C ASP A 321 -8.96 -4.90 -23.85
N ASP A 322 -9.84 -5.70 -23.24
CA ASP A 322 -10.51 -5.36 -21.98
C ASP A 322 -9.59 -5.55 -20.75
N TYR A 323 -8.57 -6.41 -20.88
CA TYR A 323 -7.72 -6.80 -19.77
C TYR A 323 -6.74 -5.71 -19.34
N LEU A 324 -6.09 -5.02 -20.29
CA LEU A 324 -5.07 -4.01 -19.97
C LEU A 324 -5.65 -2.82 -19.16
N PRO A 325 -6.77 -2.20 -19.55
CA PRO A 325 -7.46 -1.21 -18.72
C PRO A 325 -7.80 -1.72 -17.31
N ALA A 326 -8.25 -2.97 -17.21
CA ALA A 326 -8.66 -3.56 -15.94
C ALA A 326 -7.47 -3.79 -15.00
N ILE A 327 -6.31 -4.27 -15.49
CA ILE A 327 -5.12 -4.42 -14.64
C ILE A 327 -4.54 -3.05 -14.22
N ILE A 328 -4.57 -2.03 -15.09
CA ILE A 328 -4.20 -0.65 -14.72
C ILE A 328 -5.08 -0.18 -13.55
N TYR A 329 -6.39 -0.37 -13.67
CA TYR A 329 -7.34 -0.01 -12.63
C TYR A 329 -7.10 -0.77 -11.32
N MET A 330 -6.84 -2.08 -11.40
CA MET A 330 -6.51 -2.89 -10.21
C MET A 330 -5.23 -2.44 -9.53
N VAL A 331 -4.17 -2.11 -10.28
CA VAL A 331 -2.91 -1.58 -9.72
C VAL A 331 -3.15 -0.24 -9.03
N LEU A 332 -3.94 0.65 -9.64
CA LEU A 332 -4.29 1.95 -9.06
C LEU A 332 -5.03 1.82 -7.73
N LYS A 333 -5.99 0.87 -7.63
CA LYS A 333 -6.75 0.66 -6.40
C LYS A 333 -6.00 -0.14 -5.33
N ALA A 334 -5.20 -1.13 -5.72
CA ALA A 334 -4.45 -1.95 -4.78
C ALA A 334 -3.25 -1.22 -4.15
N ASN A 335 -2.59 -0.33 -4.93
CA ASN A 335 -1.31 0.30 -4.58
C ASN A 335 -0.30 -0.67 -3.93
N PRO A 336 0.18 -1.70 -4.65
CA PRO A 336 1.00 -2.76 -4.08
C PRO A 336 2.31 -2.23 -3.49
N PRO A 337 2.75 -2.75 -2.33
CA PRO A 337 4.00 -2.31 -1.72
C PRO A 337 5.21 -2.75 -2.54
N GLN A 338 6.20 -1.85 -2.65
CA GLN A 338 7.47 -2.11 -3.34
C GLN A 338 7.30 -2.62 -4.78
N LEU A 339 6.33 -2.06 -5.51
CA LEU A 339 5.92 -2.56 -6.82
C LEU A 339 7.07 -2.58 -7.84
N HIS A 340 7.89 -1.51 -7.90
CA HIS A 340 9.01 -1.42 -8.81
C HIS A 340 10.07 -2.47 -8.48
N SER A 341 10.47 -2.60 -7.22
CA SER A 341 11.41 -3.64 -6.77
C SER A 341 10.92 -5.05 -7.08
N ASN A 342 9.61 -5.31 -6.92
CA ASN A 342 9.02 -6.62 -7.23
C ASN A 342 9.12 -6.96 -8.73
N ILE A 343 8.82 -6.00 -9.61
CA ILE A 343 8.93 -6.20 -11.05
C ILE A 343 10.39 -6.38 -11.46
N GLN A 344 11.29 -5.53 -10.99
CA GLN A 344 12.72 -5.64 -11.30
C GLN A 344 13.31 -6.97 -10.81
N TYR A 345 12.91 -7.41 -9.61
CA TYR A 345 13.34 -8.69 -9.07
C TYR A 345 12.89 -9.88 -9.93
N ILE A 346 11.65 -9.86 -10.43
CA ILE A 346 11.16 -10.90 -11.36
C ILE A 346 11.93 -10.81 -12.69
N THR A 347 12.10 -9.61 -13.26
CA THR A 347 12.81 -9.40 -14.53
C THR A 347 14.26 -9.90 -14.48
N ARG A 348 14.94 -9.67 -13.36
CA ARG A 348 16.36 -10.06 -13.17
C ARG A 348 16.50 -11.57 -12.87
N PHE A 349 15.68 -12.12 -11.98
CA PHE A 349 15.99 -13.43 -11.37
C PHE A 349 15.02 -14.57 -11.69
N ALA A 350 13.91 -14.32 -12.38
CA ALA A 350 13.02 -15.39 -12.83
C ALA A 350 13.65 -16.18 -13.99
N ASN A 351 13.28 -17.45 -14.12
CA ASN A 351 13.65 -18.27 -15.26
C ASN A 351 13.09 -17.68 -16.58
N PRO A 352 13.94 -17.34 -17.58
CA PRO A 352 13.53 -16.71 -18.82
C PRO A 352 12.53 -17.54 -19.62
N SER A 353 12.59 -18.87 -19.56
CA SER A 353 11.65 -19.73 -20.29
C SER A 353 10.20 -19.41 -19.92
N ARG A 354 9.95 -19.08 -18.65
CA ARG A 354 8.62 -18.74 -18.11
C ARG A 354 8.16 -17.33 -18.43
N LEU A 355 9.10 -16.39 -18.55
CA LEU A 355 8.78 -15.02 -18.97
C LEU A 355 8.52 -14.93 -20.47
N MET A 356 9.18 -15.79 -21.26
CA MET A 356 9.08 -15.80 -22.72
C MET A 356 7.92 -16.65 -23.26
N GLN A 357 7.43 -17.62 -22.48
CA GLN A 357 6.40 -18.56 -22.91
C GLN A 357 5.33 -18.75 -21.82
N GLY A 358 4.06 -18.84 -22.25
CA GLY A 358 2.93 -19.18 -21.39
C GLY A 358 2.15 -17.99 -20.82
N GLU A 359 1.12 -18.32 -20.02
CA GLU A 359 0.18 -17.34 -19.44
C GLU A 359 0.87 -16.36 -18.47
N ALA A 360 1.88 -16.83 -17.72
CA ALA A 360 2.58 -16.02 -16.73
C ALA A 360 3.38 -14.87 -17.36
N GLY A 361 4.07 -15.13 -18.47
CA GLY A 361 4.81 -14.10 -19.21
C GLY A 361 3.89 -13.03 -19.80
N TYR A 362 2.74 -13.43 -20.34
CA TYR A 362 1.73 -12.50 -20.84
C TYR A 362 1.20 -11.59 -19.72
N TYR A 363 0.80 -12.14 -18.58
CA TYR A 363 0.29 -11.34 -17.45
C TYR A 363 1.36 -10.43 -16.84
N PHE A 364 2.60 -10.92 -16.71
CA PHE A 364 3.71 -10.12 -16.22
C PHE A 364 4.01 -8.94 -17.16
N THR A 365 4.05 -9.19 -18.47
CA THR A 365 4.27 -8.12 -19.47
C THR A 365 3.19 -7.04 -19.37
N ASN A 366 1.93 -7.44 -19.25
CA ASN A 366 0.82 -6.50 -19.07
C ASN A 366 0.92 -5.72 -17.75
N ALA A 367 1.38 -6.34 -16.65
CA ALA A 367 1.63 -5.63 -15.40
C ALA A 367 2.75 -4.59 -15.54
N CYS A 368 3.83 -4.90 -16.27
CA CYS A 368 4.89 -3.95 -16.61
C CYS A 368 4.38 -2.78 -17.46
N CYS A 369 3.53 -3.08 -18.46
CA CYS A 369 2.87 -2.06 -19.27
C CYS A 369 1.97 -1.16 -18.41
N ALA A 370 1.21 -1.74 -17.48
CA ALA A 370 0.33 -0.98 -16.59
C ALA A 370 1.11 0.01 -15.70
N ILE A 371 2.25 -0.41 -15.15
CA ILE A 371 3.11 0.46 -14.33
C ILE A 371 3.69 1.60 -15.18
N SER A 372 4.22 1.26 -16.36
CA SER A 372 4.79 2.26 -17.28
C SER A 372 3.73 3.27 -17.74
N PHE A 373 2.48 2.82 -17.92
CA PHE A 373 1.35 3.68 -18.23
C PHE A 373 1.03 4.60 -17.05
N ILE A 374 0.95 4.09 -15.82
CA ILE A 374 0.68 4.89 -14.61
C ILE A 374 1.75 5.95 -14.35
N GLU A 375 3.03 5.62 -14.60
CA GLU A 375 4.14 6.56 -14.48
C GLU A 375 3.97 7.74 -15.44
N ASN A 376 3.58 7.47 -16.69
CA ASN A 376 3.49 8.47 -17.77
C ASN A 376 2.06 9.01 -18.02
N LEU A 377 1.10 8.69 -17.13
CA LEU A 377 -0.31 9.00 -17.35
C LEU A 377 -0.57 10.52 -17.42
N ASP A 378 -1.14 10.99 -18.52
CA ASP A 378 -1.48 12.40 -18.73
C ASP A 378 -2.99 12.60 -18.94
N ALA A 379 -3.41 13.86 -19.06
CA ALA A 379 -4.81 14.22 -19.29
C ALA A 379 -5.36 13.60 -20.60
N GLN A 380 -4.53 13.57 -21.64
CA GLN A 380 -4.89 13.02 -22.95
C GLN A 380 -5.16 11.51 -22.89
N SER A 381 -4.39 10.78 -22.08
CA SER A 381 -4.56 9.34 -21.86
C SER A 381 -5.92 8.99 -21.22
N LEU A 382 -6.52 9.92 -20.47
CA LEU A 382 -7.83 9.76 -19.83
C LEU A 382 -8.97 10.42 -20.63
N SER A 383 -8.69 10.96 -21.81
CA SER A 383 -9.65 11.77 -22.58
C SER A 383 -10.23 12.96 -21.81
N LEU A 384 -9.43 13.56 -20.92
CA LEU A 384 -9.79 14.75 -20.12
C LEU A 384 -9.13 16.00 -20.67
N THR A 385 -9.71 17.17 -20.35
CA THR A 385 -9.01 18.44 -20.54
C THR A 385 -7.89 18.61 -19.51
N GLN A 386 -6.87 19.40 -19.84
CA GLN A 386 -5.76 19.66 -18.92
C GLN A 386 -6.25 20.33 -17.63
N GLU A 387 -7.22 21.23 -17.74
CA GLU A 387 -7.82 21.95 -16.61
C GLU A 387 -8.56 21.00 -15.65
N GLU A 388 -9.36 20.07 -16.19
CA GLU A 388 -10.05 19.05 -15.37
C GLU A 388 -9.05 18.11 -14.67
N TYR A 389 -8.02 17.67 -15.40
CA TYR A 389 -6.97 16.81 -14.85
C TYR A 389 -6.23 17.48 -13.69
N ASP A 390 -5.83 18.74 -13.87
CA ASP A 390 -5.12 19.51 -12.85
C ASP A 390 -6.03 19.79 -11.64
N SER A 391 -7.31 20.04 -11.86
CA SER A 391 -8.31 20.20 -10.79
C SER A 391 -8.49 18.92 -9.95
N TYR A 392 -8.58 17.75 -10.60
CA TYR A 392 -8.63 16.46 -9.91
C TYR A 392 -7.32 16.12 -9.19
N MET A 393 -6.17 16.48 -9.76
CA MET A 393 -4.86 16.31 -9.13
C MET A 393 -4.64 17.23 -7.92
N ALA A 394 -5.16 18.45 -7.96
CA ALA A 394 -5.16 19.39 -6.85
C ALA A 394 -6.17 19.02 -5.75
N GLY A 395 -7.15 18.16 -6.07
CA GLY A 395 -8.23 17.76 -5.16
C GLY A 395 -9.34 18.81 -5.02
N GLU A 396 -9.41 19.75 -5.96
CA GLU A 396 -10.45 20.80 -5.98
C GLU A 396 -11.78 20.27 -6.51
N ALA A 397 -11.74 19.24 -7.36
CA ALA A 397 -12.91 18.57 -7.91
C ALA A 397 -12.81 17.04 -7.73
N VAL A 398 -13.95 16.36 -7.78
CA VAL A 398 -14.05 14.89 -7.80
C VAL A 398 -14.82 14.50 -9.06
N PRO A 399 -14.36 13.48 -9.82
CA PRO A 399 -15.00 13.16 -11.08
C PRO A 399 -16.44 12.67 -10.94
N PRO A 400 -17.34 13.02 -11.88
CA PRO A 400 -18.74 12.60 -11.86
C PRO A 400 -18.87 11.08 -11.98
N GLY A 401 -19.64 10.46 -11.10
CA GLY A 401 -19.79 8.99 -11.04
C GLY A 401 -18.67 8.28 -10.29
N GLY A 402 -17.63 9.02 -9.87
CA GLY A 402 -16.86 8.61 -8.71
C GLY A 402 -17.84 8.63 -7.58
N LEU A 403 -18.09 7.45 -7.00
CA LEU A 403 -18.93 7.34 -5.83
C LEU A 403 -18.56 8.51 -4.92
N SER A 404 -19.52 9.39 -4.63
CA SER A 404 -19.50 10.27 -3.48
C SER A 404 -19.30 9.49 -2.16
N GLN A 405 -19.23 8.17 -2.27
CA GLN A 405 -18.70 7.17 -1.37
C GLN A 405 -17.43 6.54 -1.98
N GLU A 406 -16.25 7.16 -1.89
CA GLU A 406 -15.05 6.32 -1.80
C GLU A 406 -15.36 5.22 -0.73
N PRO A 407 -14.79 4.01 -0.82
CA PRO A 407 -14.57 3.23 0.38
C PRO A 407 -13.46 3.94 1.14
N ILE A 408 -13.80 5.13 1.65
CA ILE A 408 -13.35 5.62 2.92
C ILE A 408 -13.44 4.39 3.81
N CYS A 409 -12.30 3.89 4.31
CA CYS A 409 -12.28 2.66 5.09
C CYS A 409 -13.45 2.67 6.09
N ASP A 410 -14.09 1.54 6.37
CA ASP A 410 -15.34 1.53 7.14
C ASP A 410 -15.30 2.42 8.40
N GLY A 411 -14.14 2.51 9.05
CA GLY A 411 -13.88 3.43 10.15
C GLY A 411 -14.01 4.92 9.81
N LEU A 412 -13.43 5.39 8.71
CA LEU A 412 -13.57 6.79 8.28
C LEU A 412 -14.99 7.07 7.74
N ARG A 413 -15.68 6.09 7.12
CA ARG A 413 -17.08 6.24 6.67
C ARG A 413 -18.00 6.40 7.87
N LEU A 414 -17.79 5.56 8.88
CA LEU A 414 -18.44 5.66 10.18
C LEU A 414 -18.12 7.01 10.85
N MET A 415 -16.88 7.49 10.76
CA MET A 415 -16.49 8.80 11.30
C MET A 415 -17.26 9.96 10.66
N TYR A 416 -17.38 9.99 9.33
CA TYR A 416 -18.17 11.02 8.64
C TYR A 416 -19.66 10.93 8.98
N ALA A 417 -20.23 9.72 9.00
CA ALA A 417 -21.62 9.51 9.42
C ALA A 417 -21.86 9.98 10.88
N ASN A 418 -20.89 9.72 11.76
CA ASN A 418 -20.92 10.20 13.15
C ASN A 418 -20.81 11.73 13.23
N LEU A 419 -19.97 12.37 12.41
CA LEU A 419 -19.86 13.83 12.34
C LEU A 419 -21.18 14.48 11.94
N THR A 420 -21.85 13.98 10.90
CA THR A 420 -23.18 14.46 10.49
C THR A 420 -24.21 14.26 11.61
N SER A 421 -24.20 13.09 12.25
CA SER A 421 -25.09 12.80 13.38
C SER A 421 -24.84 13.75 14.57
N LEU A 422 -23.57 14.10 14.84
CA LEU A 422 -23.19 15.04 15.88
C LEU A 422 -23.63 16.47 15.56
N GLU A 423 -23.54 16.91 14.31
CA GLU A 423 -24.05 18.22 13.89
C GLU A 423 -25.57 18.31 14.06
N GLU A 424 -26.31 17.27 13.64
CA GLU A 424 -27.76 17.21 13.86
C GLU A 424 -28.13 17.21 15.34
N LEU A 425 -27.43 16.44 16.17
CA LEU A 425 -27.63 16.40 17.62
C LEU A 425 -27.34 17.76 18.25
N ARG A 426 -26.27 18.44 17.84
CA ARG A 426 -25.95 19.80 18.30
C ARG A 426 -27.08 20.77 17.94
N GLY A 427 -27.56 20.73 16.70
CA GLY A 427 -28.69 21.56 16.27
C GLY A 427 -30.01 21.24 16.99
N ARG A 428 -30.23 20.00 17.42
CA ARG A 428 -31.38 19.63 18.29
C ARG A 428 -31.20 20.15 19.71
N GLN A 429 -30.00 20.04 20.27
CA GLN A 429 -29.69 20.53 21.61
C GLN A 429 -29.85 22.05 21.70
N ASP A 430 -29.38 22.80 20.70
CA ASP A 430 -29.53 24.25 20.67
C ASP A 430 -31.00 24.68 20.61
N ARG A 431 -31.82 23.98 19.81
CA ARG A 431 -33.28 24.21 19.76
C ARG A 431 -33.94 23.90 21.10
N LEU A 432 -33.61 22.77 21.72
CA LEU A 432 -34.18 22.39 23.02
C LEU A 432 -33.80 23.37 24.13
N MET A 433 -32.54 23.82 24.16
CA MET A 433 -32.08 24.84 25.10
C MET A 433 -32.77 26.18 24.89
N LYS A 434 -33.04 26.56 23.64
CA LYS A 434 -33.80 27.77 23.32
C LYS A 434 -35.24 27.67 23.84
N SER A 435 -35.94 26.60 23.50
CA SER A 435 -37.33 26.38 23.96
C SER A 435 -37.44 26.26 25.48
N ALA A 436 -36.45 25.66 26.15
CA ALA A 436 -36.41 25.60 27.61
C ALA A 436 -36.27 27.00 28.24
N LYS A 437 -35.44 27.87 27.66
CA LYS A 437 -35.31 29.27 28.10
C LYS A 437 -36.58 30.08 27.84
N GLU A 438 -37.21 29.89 26.68
CA GLU A 438 -38.49 30.52 26.34
C GLU A 438 -39.58 30.12 27.35
N LEU A 439 -39.73 28.82 27.61
CA LEU A 439 -40.67 28.31 28.61
C LEU A 439 -40.37 28.84 30.02
N GLN A 440 -39.09 28.93 30.40
CA GLN A 440 -38.70 29.50 31.69
C GLN A 440 -39.14 30.96 31.82
N ALA A 441 -38.95 31.77 30.77
CA ALA A 441 -39.39 33.15 30.73
C ALA A 441 -40.93 33.25 30.83
N GLU A 442 -41.65 32.41 30.10
CA GLU A 442 -43.11 32.33 30.15
C GLU A 442 -43.62 31.95 31.56
N MET A 443 -43.01 30.96 32.22
CA MET A 443 -43.37 30.57 33.59
C MET A 443 -43.15 31.71 34.58
N THR A 444 -42.05 32.46 34.45
CA THR A 444 -41.80 33.63 35.32
C THR A 444 -42.80 34.75 35.08
N ALA A 445 -43.08 35.07 33.81
CA ALA A 445 -44.05 36.10 33.46
C ALA A 445 -45.47 35.72 33.91
N TRP A 446 -45.83 34.45 33.79
CA TRP A 446 -47.12 33.95 34.28
C TRP A 446 -47.22 34.06 35.80
N LYS A 447 -46.17 33.65 36.54
CA LYS A 447 -46.12 33.79 38.00
C LYS A 447 -46.31 35.25 38.43
N ASP A 448 -45.59 36.17 37.81
CA ASP A 448 -45.67 37.60 38.14
C ASP A 448 -47.05 38.18 37.81
N SER A 449 -47.65 37.75 36.68
CA SER A 449 -49.02 38.12 36.31
C SER A 449 -50.05 37.63 37.33
N VAL A 450 -49.95 36.38 37.78
CA VAL A 450 -50.84 35.81 38.80
C VAL A 450 -50.71 36.56 40.13
N ILE A 451 -49.48 36.83 40.58
CA ILE A 451 -49.25 37.62 41.81
C ILE A 451 -49.91 38.99 41.69
N LYS A 452 -49.69 39.69 40.57
CA LYS A 452 -50.28 41.01 40.33
C LYS A 452 -51.81 40.97 40.32
N GLN A 453 -52.42 40.00 39.64
CA GLN A 453 -53.88 39.84 39.62
C GLN A 453 -54.46 39.55 41.00
N VAL A 454 -53.79 38.69 41.79
CA VAL A 454 -54.20 38.41 43.18
C VAL A 454 -54.10 39.66 44.04
N ASP A 455 -53.01 40.42 43.94
CA ASP A 455 -52.82 41.68 44.67
C ASP A 455 -53.85 42.74 44.27
N ASP A 456 -54.22 42.83 42.99
CA ASP A 456 -55.24 43.76 42.50
C ASP A 456 -56.63 43.40 43.05
N VAL A 457 -56.99 42.11 43.07
CA VAL A 457 -58.26 41.63 43.67
C VAL A 457 -58.27 41.85 45.18
N LEU A 458 -57.16 41.62 45.88
CA LEU A 458 -57.05 41.89 47.32
C LEU A 458 -57.18 43.39 47.63
N ARG A 459 -56.75 44.28 46.73
CA ARG A 459 -56.93 45.73 46.85
C ARG A 459 -58.38 46.17 46.60
N GLU A 460 -59.05 45.60 45.60
CA GLU A 460 -60.46 45.90 45.33
C GLU A 460 -61.42 45.34 46.40
N LYS A 461 -61.11 44.15 46.95
CA LYS A 461 -61.92 43.49 47.99
C LYS A 461 -61.03 43.02 49.14
N PRO A 462 -60.70 43.90 50.10
CA PRO A 462 -59.87 43.52 51.23
C PRO A 462 -60.56 42.42 52.03
N LEU A 463 -59.81 41.35 52.31
CA LEU A 463 -60.27 40.25 53.16
C LEU A 463 -60.42 40.77 54.60
N ILE A 464 -61.64 41.22 54.95
CA ILE A 464 -61.97 41.59 56.33
C ILE A 464 -62.15 40.29 57.11
N ILE A 465 -61.06 39.79 57.70
CA ILE A 465 -61.11 38.71 58.68
C ILE A 465 -61.75 39.27 59.95
N ARG A 466 -63.08 39.17 60.05
CA ARG A 466 -63.79 39.50 61.30
C ARG A 466 -63.35 38.49 62.36
N ARG A 467 -62.71 38.97 63.43
CA ARG A 467 -62.44 38.14 64.61
C ARG A 467 -63.77 37.57 65.12
N ALA A 468 -63.77 36.29 65.50
CA ALA A 468 -64.93 35.67 66.13
C ALA A 468 -65.37 36.53 67.33
N LYS A 469 -66.64 36.91 67.38
CA LYS A 469 -67.20 37.60 68.55
C LYS A 469 -67.11 36.62 69.73
N VAL A 470 -66.27 36.94 70.70
CA VAL A 470 -66.24 36.23 71.98
C VAL A 470 -67.53 36.60 72.72
N PRO A 471 -68.36 35.64 73.17
CA PRO A 471 -69.52 35.94 74.00
C PRO A 471 -69.07 36.67 75.27
N ALA A 472 -69.78 37.74 75.66
CA ALA A 472 -69.54 38.39 76.95
C ALA A 472 -69.82 37.39 78.09
N GLY A 473 -68.92 37.33 79.09
CA GLY A 473 -69.12 36.48 80.27
C GLY A 473 -70.29 36.99 81.11
N LEU A 474 -71.11 36.07 81.62
CA LEU A 474 -72.34 36.34 82.37
C LEU A 474 -72.13 37.24 83.62
N ASP A 475 -70.91 37.30 84.15
CA ASP A 475 -70.56 38.04 85.37
C ASP A 475 -69.73 39.31 85.12
N THR A 476 -69.76 39.86 83.89
CA THR A 476 -69.06 41.12 83.60
C THR A 476 -69.85 42.29 84.18
N GLU A 477 -69.27 43.05 85.10
CA GLU A 477 -69.90 44.21 85.74
C GLU A 477 -70.50 45.17 84.70
N ILE A 478 -71.72 45.63 84.96
CA ILE A 478 -72.53 46.47 84.08
C ILE A 478 -71.81 47.80 83.84
N SER A 479 -71.05 47.86 82.76
CA SER A 479 -70.51 49.12 82.23
C SER A 479 -71.66 50.02 81.77
N SER A 480 -71.47 51.34 81.86
CA SER A 480 -72.46 52.40 81.57
C SER A 480 -73.04 52.39 80.14
N THR A 481 -72.65 51.43 79.30
CA THR A 481 -73.19 51.17 77.96
C THR A 481 -74.41 50.24 77.94
N SER A 482 -74.78 49.60 79.06
CA SER A 482 -75.95 48.71 79.14
C SER A 482 -77.31 49.44 79.19
N GLN A 483 -77.32 50.78 79.21
CA GLN A 483 -78.53 51.60 79.20
C GLN A 483 -79.17 51.81 77.81
N ASN A 484 -78.55 51.30 76.74
CA ASN A 484 -79.02 51.48 75.35
C ASN A 484 -79.52 50.18 74.70
N LEU A 485 -79.96 49.19 75.49
CA LEU A 485 -80.53 47.95 74.95
C LEU A 485 -82.03 48.14 74.65
N PRO A 486 -82.49 47.84 73.43
CA PRO A 486 -83.92 47.91 73.10
C PRO A 486 -84.70 46.80 73.82
N ALA A 487 -85.94 47.12 74.24
CA ALA A 487 -86.85 46.15 74.85
C ALA A 487 -87.03 44.90 73.96
N PRO A 488 -87.08 43.67 74.52
CA PRO A 488 -87.30 43.29 75.92
C PRO A 488 -86.04 42.84 76.68
N LEU A 489 -84.84 43.23 76.26
CA LEU A 489 -83.56 42.76 76.85
C LEU A 489 -83.07 43.61 78.04
N VAL A 490 -83.96 44.38 78.67
CA VAL A 490 -83.64 45.17 79.87
C VAL A 490 -83.96 44.33 81.12
N PRO A 491 -82.98 44.03 81.99
CA PRO A 491 -83.22 43.25 83.19
C PRO A 491 -84.04 44.05 84.22
N GLU A 492 -85.25 43.59 84.53
CA GLU A 492 -86.09 44.13 85.62
C GLU A 492 -85.70 43.47 86.95
N VAL A 493 -85.43 44.29 87.96
CA VAL A 493 -85.19 43.84 89.33
C VAL A 493 -86.54 43.64 90.01
N VAL A 494 -86.96 42.38 90.20
CA VAL A 494 -88.14 42.03 90.99
C VAL A 494 -87.76 42.06 92.47
N ASN A 495 -88.01 43.18 93.15
CA ASN A 495 -87.86 43.28 94.60
C ASN A 495 -89.07 42.68 95.33
N LYS A 496 -88.81 42.02 96.46
CA LYS A 496 -89.70 42.04 97.62
C LYS A 496 -89.13 43.01 98.64
#